data_AF-A0A258VA72-F1
#
_entry.id   AF-A0A258VA72-F1
#
_cell.length_a   1.000
_cell.length_b   1.000
_cell.length_c   1.000
_cell.angle_alpha   90.00
_cell.angle_beta   90.00
_cell.angle_gamma   90.00
#
_symmetry.space_group_name_H-M   'P 1'
#
loop_
_entity.id
_entity.type
_entity.pdbx_description
1 polymer ?
#
loop_
_entity_poly.entity_id
_entity_poly.type
_entity_poly.pdbx_seq_one_letter_code
_entity_poly.pdbx_strand_id
1 'polypeptide(L)'
;MEKCPRCQLQVTELHAVGPEFEAQLQALGEMVTGAICLACSSDLRKLLAQSRGGTLLAQERAKESYRLDLWKNRVALIKKARGFMNGKNYTAAAVTYEKYIKVLEIVFTLKKGQALTPKLFKDSARTSEITVVASVYWDLFRIYDTNDKYSDRQQMAGKQLASFIQYSPIYPDIVKKAEAFAKSAKNPGIVKAFIKEATQQRPRCFIATSTYGDPFCEEVVYLRLFRDYFLSNSRLGRWFIDVYYRVSPPVAGIIERHLFLQKCSNCLLNSVIKCIRHIY
;
A
#
# COMPACT_ATOMS: atom_id res chain seq x y z
N MET A 1 -0.88 -57.26 -18.48
CA MET A 1 0.22 -56.33 -18.82
C MET A 1 -0.14 -55.68 -20.14
N GLU A 2 -0.07 -54.36 -20.20
CA GLU A 2 -0.40 -53.57 -21.38
C GLU A 2 0.89 -53.12 -22.06
N LYS A 3 0.86 -52.90 -23.38
CA LYS A 3 2.01 -52.41 -24.12
C LYS A 3 1.93 -50.89 -24.24
N CYS A 4 2.93 -50.17 -23.75
CA CYS A 4 2.95 -48.71 -23.84
C CYS A 4 3.11 -48.24 -25.30
N PRO A 5 2.26 -47.35 -25.82
CA PRO A 5 2.32 -46.92 -27.22
C PRO A 5 3.60 -46.10 -27.54
N ARG A 6 4.22 -45.49 -26.53
CA ARG A 6 5.44 -44.68 -26.71
C ARG A 6 6.73 -45.50 -26.64
N CYS A 7 6.96 -46.24 -25.54
CA CYS A 7 8.20 -47.01 -25.37
C CYS A 7 8.12 -48.48 -25.80
N GLN A 8 6.92 -48.97 -26.16
CA GLN A 8 6.67 -50.34 -26.63
C GLN A 8 6.98 -51.45 -25.61
N LEU A 9 7.26 -51.12 -24.35
CA LEU A 9 7.49 -52.06 -23.25
C LEU A 9 6.17 -52.56 -22.65
N GLN A 10 6.18 -53.79 -22.12
CA GLN A 10 5.09 -54.30 -21.30
C GLN A 10 5.12 -53.66 -19.91
N VAL A 11 3.97 -53.12 -19.49
CA VAL A 11 3.79 -52.43 -18.21
C VAL A 11 2.54 -52.89 -17.49
N THR A 12 2.45 -52.60 -16.20
CA THR A 12 1.32 -52.97 -15.35
C THR A 12 0.12 -52.04 -15.51
N GLU A 13 0.35 -50.76 -15.80
CA GLU A 13 -0.70 -49.74 -15.89
C GLU A 13 -0.31 -48.63 -16.89
N LEU A 14 -1.30 -48.10 -17.60
CA LEU A 14 -1.19 -46.91 -18.43
C LEU A 14 -2.02 -45.78 -17.83
N HIS A 15 -1.49 -44.55 -17.88
CA HIS A 15 -2.16 -43.36 -17.39
C HIS A 15 -2.54 -42.46 -18.55
N ALA A 16 -3.79 -41.98 -18.56
CA ALA A 16 -4.25 -41.00 -19.52
C ALA A 16 -3.43 -39.70 -19.42
N VAL A 17 -3.02 -39.18 -20.58
CA VAL A 17 -2.37 -37.87 -20.71
C VAL A 17 -3.50 -36.84 -20.80
N GLY A 18 -3.48 -35.84 -19.91
CA GLY A 18 -4.50 -34.79 -19.91
C GLY A 18 -4.35 -33.83 -21.10
N PRO A 19 -5.44 -33.20 -21.57
CA PRO A 19 -5.43 -32.37 -22.79
C PRO A 19 -4.49 -31.16 -22.71
N GLU A 20 -4.29 -30.59 -21.51
CA GLU A 20 -3.32 -29.50 -21.30
C GLU A 20 -1.87 -29.98 -21.48
N PHE A 21 -1.55 -31.18 -21.00
CA PHE A 21 -0.22 -31.77 -21.10
C PHE A 21 0.06 -32.22 -22.56
N GLU A 22 -0.95 -32.74 -23.26
CA GLU A 22 -0.87 -33.02 -24.71
C GLU A 22 -0.59 -31.75 -25.53
N ALA A 23 -1.31 -30.66 -25.28
CA ALA A 23 -1.10 -29.39 -25.99
C ALA A 23 0.30 -28.81 -25.75
N GLN A 24 0.83 -28.91 -24.52
CA GLN A 24 2.19 -28.48 -24.18
C GLN A 24 3.26 -29.31 -24.90
N LEU A 25 3.05 -30.63 -25.02
CA LEU A 25 3.94 -31.53 -25.75
C LEU A 25 3.90 -31.28 -27.25
N GLN A 26 2.71 -31.05 -27.80
CA GLN A 26 2.54 -30.74 -29.23
C GLN A 26 3.28 -29.46 -29.63
N ALA A 27 3.33 -28.46 -28.75
CA ALA A 27 4.12 -27.23 -28.95
C ALA A 27 5.65 -27.48 -28.97
N LEU A 28 6.12 -28.60 -28.42
CA LEU A 28 7.51 -29.06 -28.50
C LEU A 28 7.77 -30.06 -29.64
N GLY A 29 6.75 -30.35 -30.46
CA GLY A 29 6.82 -31.34 -31.54
C GLY A 29 6.66 -32.80 -31.07
N GLU A 30 6.32 -33.02 -29.80
CA GLU A 30 6.03 -34.34 -29.25
C GLU A 30 4.54 -34.65 -29.41
N MET A 31 4.19 -35.62 -30.26
CA MET A 31 2.82 -36.09 -30.40
C MET A 31 2.61 -37.34 -29.55
N VAL A 32 1.81 -37.20 -28.50
CA VAL A 32 1.37 -38.29 -27.65
C VAL A 32 -0.15 -38.33 -27.69
N THR A 33 -0.71 -39.48 -28.05
CA THR A 33 -2.15 -39.69 -28.13
C THR A 33 -2.55 -40.83 -27.20
N GLY A 34 -3.42 -40.56 -26.22
CA GLY A 34 -3.96 -41.58 -25.33
C GLY A 34 -3.10 -41.88 -24.09
N ALA A 35 -3.26 -43.06 -23.51
CA ALA A 35 -2.62 -43.44 -22.25
C ALA A 35 -1.18 -43.97 -22.45
N ILE A 36 -0.26 -43.55 -21.59
CA ILE A 36 1.17 -43.96 -21.61
C ILE A 36 1.61 -44.47 -20.24
N CYS A 37 2.71 -45.21 -20.19
CA CYS A 37 3.25 -45.69 -18.92
C CYS A 37 3.84 -44.54 -18.07
N LEU A 38 3.93 -44.76 -16.75
CA LEU A 38 4.45 -43.77 -15.80
C LEU A 38 5.87 -43.29 -16.13
N ALA A 39 6.75 -44.20 -16.59
CA ALA A 39 8.11 -43.86 -17.00
C ALA A 39 8.10 -42.87 -18.18
N CYS A 40 7.34 -43.16 -19.22
CA CYS A 40 7.19 -42.26 -20.37
C CYS A 40 6.61 -40.89 -19.97
N SER A 41 5.59 -40.89 -19.11
CA SER A 41 4.99 -39.65 -18.60
C SER A 41 6.00 -38.81 -17.81
N SER A 42 6.81 -39.44 -16.95
CA SER A 42 7.87 -38.78 -16.18
C SER A 42 8.93 -38.15 -17.09
N ASP A 43 9.39 -38.88 -18.11
CA ASP A 43 10.40 -38.38 -19.06
C ASP A 43 9.88 -37.20 -19.88
N LEU A 44 8.63 -37.24 -20.33
CA LEU A 44 7.98 -36.13 -21.03
C LEU A 44 7.81 -34.90 -20.14
N ARG A 45 7.45 -35.10 -18.86
CA ARG A 45 7.39 -34.00 -17.88
C ARG A 45 8.76 -33.37 -17.65
N LYS A 46 9.84 -34.17 -17.60
CA LYS A 46 11.21 -33.65 -17.50
C LYS A 46 11.60 -32.84 -18.74
N LEU A 47 11.31 -33.36 -19.92
CA LEU A 47 11.56 -32.67 -21.19
C LEU A 47 10.81 -31.33 -21.25
N LEU A 48 9.53 -31.31 -20.85
CA LEU A 48 8.73 -30.10 -20.75
C LEU A 48 9.31 -29.10 -19.73
N ALA A 49 9.74 -29.56 -18.55
CA ALA A 49 10.35 -28.71 -17.54
C ALA A 49 11.68 -28.10 -18.00
N GLN A 50 12.47 -28.85 -18.79
CA GLN A 50 13.76 -28.41 -19.34
C GLN A 50 13.61 -27.54 -20.60
N SER A 51 12.45 -27.55 -21.25
CA SER A 51 12.18 -26.68 -22.39
C SER A 51 12.33 -25.20 -22.04
N ARG A 52 12.54 -24.35 -23.06
CA ARG A 52 12.60 -22.90 -22.87
C ARG A 52 11.32 -22.35 -22.20
N GLY A 53 10.15 -22.89 -22.54
CA GLY A 53 8.89 -22.51 -21.91
C GLY A 53 8.80 -22.94 -20.45
N GLY A 54 9.18 -24.19 -20.16
CA GLY A 54 9.18 -24.73 -18.79
C GLY A 54 10.13 -24.00 -17.85
N THR A 55 11.33 -23.68 -18.32
CA THR A 55 12.33 -22.92 -17.54
C THR A 55 11.88 -21.48 -17.26
N LEU A 56 11.28 -20.79 -18.22
CA LEU A 56 10.72 -19.45 -18.02
C LEU A 56 9.56 -19.47 -17.01
N LEU A 57 8.63 -20.41 -17.13
CA LEU A 57 7.51 -20.56 -16.20
C LEU A 57 8.00 -20.88 -14.77
N ALA A 58 9.01 -21.75 -14.64
CA ALA A 58 9.63 -22.05 -13.35
C ALA A 58 10.31 -20.81 -12.74
N GLN A 59 10.99 -20.00 -13.54
CA GLN A 59 11.58 -18.74 -13.10
C GLN A 59 10.50 -17.73 -12.68
N GLU A 60 9.39 -17.64 -13.39
CA GLU A 60 8.26 -16.76 -13.04
C GLU A 60 7.62 -17.19 -11.72
N ARG A 61 7.30 -18.49 -11.57
CA ARG A 61 6.78 -19.05 -10.31
C ARG A 61 7.74 -18.81 -9.15
N ALA A 62 9.05 -18.96 -9.37
CA ALA A 62 10.06 -18.67 -8.34
C ALA A 62 10.13 -17.17 -7.98
N LYS A 63 9.96 -16.28 -8.97
CA LYS A 63 9.88 -14.83 -8.72
C LYS A 63 8.62 -14.48 -7.92
N GLU A 64 7.48 -15.10 -8.23
CA GLU A 64 6.22 -14.89 -7.51
C GLU A 64 6.28 -15.42 -6.09
N SER A 65 6.78 -16.64 -5.88
CA SER A 65 6.95 -17.21 -4.54
C SER A 65 7.89 -16.36 -3.69
N TYR A 66 9.00 -15.89 -4.27
CA TYR A 66 9.92 -14.98 -3.61
C TYR A 66 9.25 -13.67 -3.17
N ARG A 67 8.42 -13.05 -4.02
CA ARG A 67 7.66 -11.84 -3.66
C ARG A 67 6.67 -12.11 -2.52
N LEU A 68 6.00 -13.26 -2.53
CA LEU A 68 5.08 -13.66 -1.47
C LEU A 68 5.81 -13.85 -0.13
N ASP A 69 6.99 -14.46 -0.15
CA ASP A 69 7.80 -14.66 1.05
C ASP A 69 8.32 -13.34 1.61
N LEU A 70 8.79 -12.44 0.75
CA LEU A 70 9.15 -11.08 1.14
C LEU A 70 7.96 -10.35 1.78
N TRP A 71 6.78 -10.44 1.18
CA TRP A 71 5.57 -9.83 1.72
C TRP A 71 5.23 -10.38 3.10
N LYS A 72 5.20 -11.72 3.29
CA LYS A 72 4.91 -12.35 4.58
C LYS A 72 5.87 -11.87 5.68
N ASN A 73 7.15 -11.74 5.35
CA ASN A 73 8.20 -11.40 6.33
C ASN A 73 8.41 -9.90 6.55
N ARG A 74 7.78 -9.01 5.76
CA ARG A 74 8.03 -7.55 5.81
C ARG A 74 7.82 -6.93 7.20
N VAL A 75 6.83 -7.41 7.96
CA VAL A 75 6.46 -6.84 9.28
C VAL A 75 7.58 -7.09 10.31
N ALA A 76 8.33 -8.19 10.16
CA ALA A 76 9.48 -8.48 11.02
C ALA A 76 10.58 -7.41 10.89
N LEU A 77 10.74 -6.81 9.71
CA LEU A 77 11.68 -5.69 9.51
C LEU A 77 11.29 -4.48 10.35
N ILE A 78 10.00 -4.15 10.40
CA ILE A 78 9.50 -3.02 11.17
C ILE A 78 9.71 -3.25 12.67
N LYS A 79 9.38 -4.45 13.16
CA LYS A 79 9.59 -4.81 14.56
C LYS A 79 11.07 -4.71 14.94
N LYS A 80 11.96 -5.19 14.06
CA LYS A 80 13.42 -5.09 14.24
C LYS A 80 13.91 -3.65 14.23
N ALA A 81 13.45 -2.83 13.28
CA ALA A 81 13.81 -1.41 13.19
C ALA A 81 13.39 -0.62 14.43
N ARG A 82 12.17 -0.84 14.93
CA ARG A 82 11.69 -0.24 16.19
C ARG A 82 12.50 -0.70 17.41
N GLY A 83 12.97 -1.96 17.41
CA GLY A 83 13.93 -2.44 18.40
C GLY A 83 15.22 -1.63 18.41
N PHE A 84 15.78 -1.34 17.22
CA PHE A 84 16.95 -0.47 17.10
C PHE A 84 16.66 0.99 17.52
N MET A 85 15.48 1.52 17.22
CA MET A 85 15.05 2.85 17.68
C MET A 85 15.04 2.94 19.20
N ASN A 86 14.48 1.94 19.89
CA ASN A 86 14.47 1.89 21.35
C ASN A 86 15.87 1.78 21.94
N GLY A 87 16.76 1.04 21.27
CA GLY A 87 18.18 0.96 21.60
C GLY A 87 19.01 2.17 21.14
N LYS A 88 18.40 3.24 20.61
CA LYS A 88 19.06 4.44 20.06
C LYS A 88 20.08 4.16 18.94
N ASN A 89 20.03 2.98 18.32
CA ASN A 89 20.86 2.63 17.18
C ASN A 89 20.19 3.12 15.87
N TYR A 90 20.22 4.43 15.66
CA TYR A 90 19.52 5.07 14.55
C TYR A 90 20.04 4.64 13.17
N THR A 91 21.33 4.35 13.04
CA THR A 91 21.94 3.87 11.79
C THR A 91 21.37 2.51 11.39
N ALA A 92 21.35 1.53 12.32
CA ALA A 92 20.78 0.22 12.05
C ALA A 92 19.27 0.28 11.84
N ALA A 93 18.57 1.17 12.54
CA ALA A 93 17.15 1.43 12.34
C ALA A 93 16.87 1.94 10.92
N ALA A 94 17.61 2.95 10.45
CA ALA A 94 17.46 3.50 9.10
C ALA A 94 17.67 2.43 8.02
N VAL A 95 18.76 1.66 8.08
CA VAL A 95 19.04 0.58 7.13
C VAL A 95 17.90 -0.46 7.10
N THR A 96 17.34 -0.78 8.28
CA THR A 96 16.25 -1.76 8.37
C THR A 96 14.93 -1.21 7.80
N TYR A 97 14.63 0.07 8.01
CA TYR A 97 13.49 0.76 7.42
C TYR A 97 13.62 0.91 5.90
N GLU A 98 14.80 1.31 5.40
CA GLU A 98 15.10 1.36 3.96
C GLU A 98 14.93 -0.03 3.31
N LYS A 99 15.35 -1.11 4.00
CA LYS A 99 15.11 -2.49 3.54
C LYS A 99 13.62 -2.83 3.44
N TYR A 100 12.80 -2.38 4.39
CA TYR A 100 11.34 -2.55 4.31
C TYR A 100 10.76 -1.83 3.09
N ILE A 101 11.16 -0.57 2.84
CA ILE A 101 10.76 0.16 1.63
C ILE A 101 11.17 -0.60 0.38
N LYS A 102 12.39 -1.14 0.35
CA LYS A 102 12.88 -1.92 -0.80
C LYS A 102 12.06 -3.19 -1.05
N VAL A 103 11.64 -3.88 0.01
CA VAL A 103 10.73 -5.02 -0.10
C VAL A 103 9.42 -4.60 -0.78
N LEU A 104 8.84 -3.46 -0.41
CA LEU A 104 7.62 -2.96 -1.05
C LEU A 104 7.82 -2.63 -2.52
N GLU A 105 8.93 -1.98 -2.88
CA GLU A 105 9.26 -1.71 -4.30
C GLU A 105 9.32 -2.99 -5.13
N ILE A 106 9.92 -4.06 -4.59
CA ILE A 106 10.01 -5.37 -5.27
C ILE A 106 8.64 -6.02 -5.40
N VAL A 107 7.82 -6.00 -4.33
CA VAL A 107 6.47 -6.58 -4.31
C VAL A 107 5.55 -5.86 -5.30
N PHE A 108 5.65 -4.54 -5.41
CA PHE A 108 4.89 -3.74 -6.37
C PHE A 108 5.55 -3.64 -7.76
N THR A 109 6.64 -4.37 -8.00
CA THR A 109 7.33 -4.44 -9.30
C THR A 109 7.77 -3.07 -9.85
N LEU A 110 8.19 -2.16 -8.96
CA LEU A 110 8.62 -0.83 -9.35
C LEU A 110 9.97 -0.85 -10.06
N LYS A 111 10.09 -0.05 -11.12
CA LYS A 111 11.35 0.16 -11.86
C LYS A 111 12.27 1.11 -11.08
N LYS A 112 13.57 1.06 -11.38
CA LYS A 112 14.57 1.95 -10.78
C LYS A 112 14.18 3.42 -11.01
N GLY A 113 14.09 4.19 -9.93
CA GLY A 113 13.70 5.60 -9.95
C GLY A 113 12.19 5.86 -9.80
N GLN A 114 11.35 4.82 -9.81
CA GLN A 114 9.94 4.97 -9.44
C GLN A 114 9.78 4.97 -7.92
N ALA A 115 9.00 5.91 -7.40
CA ALA A 115 8.68 5.99 -5.99
C ALA A 115 7.40 5.20 -5.65
N LEU A 116 7.31 4.75 -4.41
CA LEU A 116 6.06 4.24 -3.87
C LEU A 116 5.01 5.37 -3.88
N THR A 117 3.78 5.04 -4.26
CA THR A 117 2.66 5.98 -4.21
C THR A 117 1.47 5.33 -3.50
N PRO A 118 0.62 6.11 -2.81
CA PRO A 118 -0.56 5.58 -2.13
C PRO A 118 -1.52 4.84 -3.07
N LYS A 119 -1.55 5.20 -4.36
CA LYS A 119 -2.40 4.57 -5.38
C LYS A 119 -2.11 3.08 -5.51
N LEU A 120 -0.84 2.66 -5.45
CA LEU A 120 -0.44 1.24 -5.53
C LEU A 120 -1.09 0.39 -4.43
N PHE A 121 -1.29 0.96 -3.25
CA PHE A 121 -1.89 0.28 -2.11
C PHE A 121 -3.42 0.22 -2.20
N LYS A 122 -4.04 1.23 -2.82
CA LYS A 122 -5.48 1.22 -3.10
C LYS A 122 -5.83 0.18 -4.16
N ASP A 123 -5.09 0.17 -5.27
CA ASP A 123 -5.33 -0.73 -6.39
C ASP A 123 -5.10 -2.21 -6.02
N SER A 124 -4.29 -2.48 -4.98
CA SER A 124 -4.04 -3.82 -4.43
C SER A 124 -4.92 -4.19 -3.24
N ALA A 125 -5.90 -3.36 -2.86
CA ALA A 125 -6.76 -3.53 -1.68
C ALA A 125 -5.99 -3.66 -0.34
N ARG A 126 -4.83 -3.03 -0.22
CA ARG A 126 -3.91 -3.10 0.94
C ARG A 126 -3.82 -1.77 1.68
N THR A 127 -4.96 -1.12 1.92
CA THR A 127 -5.05 0.23 2.50
C THR A 127 -4.48 0.33 3.92
N SER A 128 -4.54 -0.75 4.71
CA SER A 128 -3.95 -0.80 6.06
C SER A 128 -2.44 -0.61 6.07
N GLU A 129 -1.75 -0.98 4.99
CA GLU A 129 -0.29 -0.84 4.87
C GLU A 129 0.13 0.63 4.66
N ILE A 130 -0.77 1.50 4.18
CA ILE A 130 -0.49 2.94 4.03
C ILE A 130 -0.09 3.55 5.37
N THR A 131 -0.79 3.21 6.45
CA THR A 131 -0.48 3.65 7.81
C THR A 131 0.89 3.19 8.27
N VAL A 132 1.25 1.96 7.90
CA VAL A 132 2.54 1.35 8.23
C VAL A 132 3.66 2.10 7.52
N VAL A 133 3.53 2.30 6.21
CA VAL A 133 4.49 3.06 5.38
C VAL A 133 4.65 4.50 5.88
N ALA A 134 3.54 5.17 6.21
CA ALA A 134 3.57 6.50 6.80
C ALA A 134 4.36 6.52 8.12
N SER A 135 4.15 5.53 9.01
CA SER A 135 4.91 5.45 10.26
C SER A 135 6.41 5.24 10.03
N VAL A 136 6.79 4.46 9.01
CA VAL A 136 8.18 4.22 8.63
C VAL A 136 8.84 5.49 8.11
N TYR A 137 8.18 6.23 7.22
CA TYR A 137 8.71 7.50 6.73
C TYR A 137 8.84 8.54 7.84
N TRP A 138 7.92 8.57 8.82
CA TRP A 138 8.04 9.44 9.99
C TRP A 138 9.27 9.11 10.84
N ASP A 139 9.57 7.83 11.04
CA ASP A 139 10.77 7.42 11.77
C ASP A 139 12.05 7.77 11.01
N LEU A 140 12.11 7.48 9.70
CA LEU A 140 13.23 7.87 8.84
C LEU A 140 13.43 9.39 8.82
N PHE A 141 12.35 10.16 8.74
CA PHE A 141 12.39 11.63 8.77
C PHE A 141 13.08 12.15 10.04
N ARG A 142 12.79 11.55 11.20
CA ARG A 142 13.45 11.91 12.47
C ARG A 142 14.90 11.41 12.54
N ILE A 143 15.18 10.20 12.04
CA ILE A 143 16.54 9.66 12.02
C ILE A 143 17.46 10.55 11.16
N TYR A 144 17.01 10.98 9.99
CA TYR A 144 17.83 11.81 9.10
C TYR A 144 18.04 13.24 9.62
N ASP A 145 17.18 13.74 10.50
CA ASP A 145 17.43 15.03 11.18
C ASP A 145 18.64 14.98 12.13
N THR A 146 19.15 13.79 12.49
CA THR A 146 20.28 13.67 13.44
C THR A 146 21.58 14.28 12.90
N ASN A 147 21.75 14.41 11.58
CA ASN A 147 22.95 14.97 10.95
C ASN A 147 22.61 15.63 9.60
N ASP A 148 23.12 16.84 9.39
CA ASP A 148 22.85 17.66 8.19
C ASP A 148 23.29 17.00 6.88
N LYS A 149 24.24 16.05 6.95
CA LYS A 149 24.62 15.20 5.80
C LYS A 149 23.41 14.46 5.19
N TYR A 150 22.36 14.22 5.96
CA TYR A 150 21.18 13.49 5.51
C TYR A 150 19.99 14.40 5.17
N SER A 151 20.18 15.73 5.08
CA SER A 151 19.13 16.70 4.75
C SER A 151 18.36 16.35 3.48
N ASP A 152 19.03 15.93 2.40
CA ASP A 152 18.37 15.49 1.17
C ASP A 152 17.47 14.26 1.39
N ARG A 153 17.95 13.29 2.19
CA ARG A 153 17.18 12.09 2.54
C ARG A 153 16.00 12.43 3.44
N GLN A 154 16.19 13.36 4.38
CA GLN A 154 15.13 13.88 5.24
C GLN A 154 14.06 14.55 4.40
N GLN A 155 14.42 15.41 3.44
CA GLN A 155 13.47 16.08 2.56
C GLN A 155 12.69 15.07 1.71
N MET A 156 13.38 14.06 1.15
CA MET A 156 12.73 12.99 0.38
C MET A 156 11.75 12.19 1.25
N ALA A 157 12.16 11.80 2.47
CA ALA A 157 11.29 11.12 3.42
C ALA A 157 10.08 11.99 3.81
N GLY A 158 10.25 13.31 3.94
CA GLY A 158 9.17 14.26 4.20
C GLY A 158 8.15 14.34 3.06
N LYS A 159 8.60 14.43 1.81
CA LYS A 159 7.73 14.42 0.62
C LYS A 159 6.93 13.11 0.53
N GLN A 160 7.62 11.98 0.71
CA GLN A 160 6.98 10.68 0.75
C GLN A 160 5.96 10.60 1.89
N LEU A 161 6.35 11.00 3.10
CA LEU A 161 5.47 11.03 4.26
C LEU A 161 4.19 11.83 3.97
N ALA A 162 4.32 13.07 3.47
CA ALA A 162 3.20 13.94 3.11
C ALA A 162 2.23 13.25 2.14
N SER A 163 2.76 12.56 1.13
CA SER A 163 1.94 11.84 0.15
C SER A 163 1.13 10.70 0.79
N PHE A 164 1.69 9.99 1.78
CA PHE A 164 1.04 8.84 2.41
C PHE A 164 0.10 9.22 3.56
N ILE A 165 0.49 10.16 4.41
CA ILE A 165 -0.24 10.46 5.66
C ILE A 165 -1.66 10.96 5.42
N GLN A 166 -1.93 11.61 4.28
CA GLN A 166 -3.26 12.13 3.96
C GLN A 166 -4.34 11.04 3.93
N TYR A 167 -3.97 9.80 3.59
CA TYR A 167 -4.86 8.64 3.53
C TYR A 167 -4.82 7.79 4.80
N SER A 168 -4.08 8.22 5.81
CA SER A 168 -3.82 7.47 7.03
C SER A 168 -4.57 8.05 8.22
N PRO A 169 -5.17 7.22 9.09
CA PRO A 169 -5.84 7.70 10.30
C PRO A 169 -4.89 8.38 11.29
N ILE A 170 -3.58 8.11 11.24
CA ILE A 170 -2.59 8.73 12.14
C ILE A 170 -2.16 10.15 11.72
N TYR A 171 -2.72 10.70 10.64
CA TYR A 171 -2.43 12.07 10.17
C TYR A 171 -2.40 13.14 11.28
N PRO A 172 -3.45 13.32 12.12
CA PRO A 172 -3.45 14.40 13.11
C PRO A 172 -2.31 14.24 14.12
N ASP A 173 -2.02 13.01 14.55
CA ASP A 173 -0.94 12.73 15.49
C ASP A 173 0.43 13.04 14.89
N ILE A 174 0.63 12.69 13.61
CA ILE A 174 1.90 12.95 12.93
C ILE A 174 2.12 14.45 12.74
N VAL A 175 1.10 15.21 12.33
CA VAL A 175 1.23 16.67 12.17
C VAL A 175 1.52 17.33 13.51
N LYS A 176 0.78 16.98 14.57
CA LYS A 176 1.05 17.49 15.94
C LYS A 176 2.46 17.16 16.43
N LYS A 177 2.92 15.92 16.19
CA LYS A 177 4.29 15.51 16.51
C LYS A 177 5.33 16.28 15.69
N ALA A 178 5.05 16.59 14.44
CA ALA A 178 5.93 17.37 13.57
C ALA A 178 6.03 18.83 14.01
N GLU A 179 4.93 19.46 14.41
CA GLU A 179 4.93 20.81 14.98
C GLU A 179 5.74 20.89 16.27
N ALA A 180 5.58 19.89 17.16
CA ALA A 180 6.40 19.78 18.36
C ALA A 180 7.88 19.55 18.02
N PHE A 181 8.16 18.64 17.09
CA PHE A 181 9.51 18.30 16.64
C PHE A 181 10.22 19.49 16.00
N ALA A 182 9.52 20.34 15.25
CA ALA A 182 10.07 21.51 14.59
C ALA A 182 10.76 22.49 15.57
N LYS A 183 10.41 22.47 16.85
CA LYS A 183 11.01 23.33 17.89
C LYS A 183 12.42 22.89 18.28
N SER A 184 12.74 21.60 18.14
CA SER A 184 14.02 21.01 18.53
C SER A 184 14.74 20.31 17.38
N ALA A 185 14.24 20.42 16.15
CA ALA A 185 14.84 19.81 14.97
C ALA A 185 16.12 20.55 14.58
N LYS A 186 17.11 19.81 14.07
CA LYS A 186 18.31 20.41 13.48
C LYS A 186 17.97 21.15 12.18
N ASN A 187 17.04 20.61 11.40
CA ASN A 187 16.61 21.18 10.12
C ASN A 187 15.15 21.66 10.16
N PRO A 188 14.81 22.71 10.93
CA PRO A 188 13.42 23.14 11.12
C PRO A 188 12.75 23.62 9.82
N GLY A 189 13.53 24.11 8.84
CA GLY A 189 13.03 24.46 7.52
C GLY A 189 12.42 23.26 6.76
N ILE A 190 13.07 22.09 6.84
CA ILE A 190 12.57 20.86 6.22
C ILE A 190 11.30 20.37 6.92
N VAL A 191 11.25 20.47 8.26
CA VAL A 191 10.04 20.12 9.03
C VAL A 191 8.87 21.02 8.68
N LYS A 192 9.08 22.33 8.62
CA LYS A 192 8.05 23.30 8.21
C LYS A 192 7.58 23.06 6.77
N ALA A 193 8.49 22.74 5.86
CA ALA A 193 8.14 22.39 4.48
C ALA A 193 7.25 21.13 4.42
N PHE A 194 7.60 20.09 5.17
CA PHE A 194 6.78 18.88 5.31
C PHE A 194 5.38 19.21 5.85
N ILE A 195 5.27 19.97 6.94
CA ILE A 195 3.96 20.33 7.54
C ILE A 195 3.11 21.10 6.51
N LYS A 196 3.72 22.06 5.80
CA LYS A 196 3.04 22.81 4.74
C LYS A 196 2.55 21.90 3.63
N GLU A 197 3.38 20.99 3.14
CA GLU A 197 3.01 20.05 2.07
C GLU A 197 1.89 19.09 2.52
N ALA A 198 2.02 18.52 3.73
CA ALA A 198 1.03 17.64 4.34
C ALA A 198 -0.35 18.29 4.50
N THR A 199 -0.37 19.56 4.89
CA THR A 199 -1.62 20.32 5.10
C THR A 199 -2.21 20.84 3.79
N GLN A 200 -1.40 21.17 2.79
CA GLN A 200 -1.86 21.61 1.46
C GLN A 200 -2.49 20.47 0.66
N GLN A 201 -1.94 19.25 0.75
CA GLN A 201 -2.42 18.12 -0.06
C GLN A 201 -3.74 17.52 0.47
N ARG A 202 -4.12 17.75 1.74
CA ARG A 202 -5.33 17.15 2.30
C ARG A 202 -6.59 17.93 1.90
N PRO A 203 -7.56 17.31 1.20
CA PRO A 203 -8.81 17.99 0.86
C PRO A 203 -9.58 18.38 2.12
N ARG A 204 -9.78 19.69 2.33
CA ARG A 204 -10.52 20.26 3.48
C ARG A 204 -11.99 19.88 3.40
N CYS A 205 -12.56 19.33 4.47
CA CYS A 205 -14.02 19.31 4.64
C CYS A 205 -14.46 20.70 5.13
N PHE A 206 -14.65 21.64 4.20
CA PHE A 206 -14.87 23.07 4.49
C PHE A 206 -15.96 23.32 5.53
N ILE A 207 -17.16 22.76 5.35
CA ILE A 207 -18.28 22.95 6.30
C ILE A 207 -17.92 22.39 7.69
N ALA A 208 -17.36 21.19 7.75
CA ALA A 208 -17.02 20.56 9.03
C ALA A 208 -15.92 21.34 9.75
N THR A 209 -14.86 21.75 9.04
CA THR A 209 -13.78 22.54 9.62
C THR A 209 -14.25 23.90 10.14
N SER A 210 -15.09 24.63 9.39
CA SER A 210 -15.67 25.89 9.88
C SER A 210 -16.66 25.69 11.04
N THR A 211 -17.27 24.51 11.14
CA THR A 211 -18.23 24.17 12.21
C THR A 211 -17.53 23.85 13.53
N TYR A 212 -16.50 23.01 13.49
CA TYR A 212 -15.80 22.54 14.69
C TYR A 212 -14.60 23.42 15.07
N GLY A 213 -14.16 24.32 14.17
CA GLY A 213 -13.06 25.27 14.41
C GLY A 213 -11.66 24.64 14.36
N ASP A 214 -11.56 23.32 14.49
CA ASP A 214 -10.31 22.57 14.37
C ASP A 214 -10.37 21.56 13.20
N PRO A 215 -9.53 21.69 12.16
CA PRO A 215 -9.46 20.71 11.08
C PRO A 215 -8.95 19.32 11.52
N PHE A 216 -8.50 19.15 12.77
CA PHE A 216 -7.96 17.91 13.32
C PHE A 216 -8.80 17.30 14.44
N CYS A 217 -9.96 17.87 14.79
CA CYS A 217 -10.85 17.26 15.77
C CYS A 217 -11.39 15.90 15.27
N GLU A 218 -11.80 15.05 16.21
CA GLU A 218 -12.22 13.67 15.95
C GLU A 218 -13.34 13.60 14.91
N GLU A 219 -14.31 14.50 14.99
CA GLU A 219 -15.47 14.58 14.11
C GLU A 219 -15.08 14.88 12.66
N VAL A 220 -14.20 15.87 12.46
CA VAL A 220 -13.72 16.25 11.13
C VAL A 220 -12.87 15.12 10.54
N VAL A 221 -12.04 14.47 11.34
CA VAL A 221 -11.24 13.32 10.91
C VAL A 221 -12.15 12.15 10.53
N TYR A 222 -13.18 11.85 11.32
CA TYR A 222 -14.15 10.80 11.05
C TYR A 222 -14.92 11.04 9.75
N LEU A 223 -15.45 12.24 9.54
CA LEU A 223 -16.13 12.61 8.30
C LEU A 223 -15.21 12.53 7.07
N ARG A 224 -13.93 12.88 7.21
CA ARG A 224 -12.93 12.69 6.15
C ARG A 224 -12.70 11.21 5.85
N LEU A 225 -12.59 10.36 6.87
CA LEU A 225 -12.46 8.92 6.68
C LEU A 225 -13.69 8.34 5.99
N PHE A 226 -14.90 8.73 6.38
CA PHE A 226 -16.13 8.33 5.70
C PHE A 226 -16.14 8.74 4.22
N ARG A 227 -15.76 9.99 3.93
CA ARG A 227 -15.59 10.48 2.55
C ARG A 227 -14.61 9.63 1.76
N ASP A 228 -13.43 9.38 2.34
CA ASP A 228 -12.32 8.75 1.64
C ASP A 228 -12.52 7.24 1.47
N TYR A 229 -13.09 6.55 2.46
CA TYR A 229 -13.23 5.09 2.47
C TYR A 229 -14.61 4.58 2.04
N PHE A 230 -15.67 5.40 2.09
CA PHE A 230 -17.02 4.98 1.70
C PHE A 230 -17.52 5.71 0.46
N LEU A 231 -17.58 7.05 0.50
CA LEU A 231 -18.13 7.84 -0.60
C LEU A 231 -17.28 7.73 -1.87
N SER A 232 -15.94 7.73 -1.75
CA SER A 232 -15.05 7.70 -2.91
C SER A 232 -15.15 6.41 -3.75
N ASN A 233 -15.68 5.32 -3.19
CA ASN A 233 -15.76 4.02 -3.84
C ASN A 233 -16.91 3.92 -4.86
N SER A 234 -17.96 4.73 -4.72
CA SER A 234 -19.13 4.70 -5.63
C SER A 234 -19.15 5.88 -6.60
N ARG A 235 -19.78 5.71 -7.77
CA ARG A 235 -19.94 6.81 -8.75
C ARG A 235 -20.75 7.98 -8.17
N LEU A 236 -21.84 7.65 -7.46
CA LEU A 236 -22.68 8.65 -6.79
C LEU A 236 -21.93 9.38 -5.66
N GLY A 237 -21.15 8.65 -4.86
CA GLY A 237 -20.37 9.26 -3.78
C GLY A 237 -19.26 10.18 -4.32
N ARG A 238 -18.60 9.82 -5.43
CA ARG A 238 -17.65 10.73 -6.10
C ARG A 238 -18.32 12.01 -6.61
N TRP A 239 -19.49 11.89 -7.25
CA TRP A 239 -20.27 13.06 -7.68
C TRP A 239 -20.67 13.96 -6.50
N PHE A 240 -21.12 13.37 -5.39
CA PHE A 240 -21.43 14.11 -4.16
C PHE A 240 -20.20 14.86 -3.63
N ILE A 241 -19.04 14.21 -3.60
CA ILE A 241 -17.78 14.85 -3.20
C ILE A 241 -17.48 16.05 -4.10
N ASP A 242 -17.56 15.91 -5.41
CA ASP A 242 -17.26 17.00 -6.34
C ASP A 242 -18.19 18.21 -6.16
N VAL A 243 -19.49 17.96 -6.00
CA VAL A 243 -20.49 19.02 -5.72
C VAL A 243 -20.18 19.68 -4.38
N TYR A 244 -19.90 18.89 -3.34
CA TYR A 244 -19.51 19.40 -2.03
C TYR A 244 -18.30 20.33 -2.15
N TYR A 245 -17.23 19.93 -2.84
CA TYR A 245 -16.03 20.77 -2.98
C TYR A 245 -16.24 22.04 -3.78
N ARG A 246 -17.21 22.05 -4.70
CA ARG A 246 -17.56 23.24 -5.49
C ARG A 246 -18.38 24.25 -4.71
N VAL A 247 -19.31 23.78 -3.88
CA VAL A 247 -20.31 24.64 -3.21
C VAL A 247 -19.94 24.96 -1.77
N SER A 248 -19.24 24.06 -1.07
CA SER A 248 -18.94 24.22 0.35
C SER A 248 -18.02 25.39 0.72
N PRO A 249 -17.05 25.87 -0.10
CA PRO A 249 -16.18 26.97 0.32
C PRO A 249 -16.90 28.29 0.68
N PRO A 250 -17.81 28.85 -0.15
CA PRO A 250 -18.55 30.05 0.24
C PRO A 250 -19.48 29.81 1.42
N VAL A 251 -20.13 28.64 1.48
CA VAL A 251 -21.03 28.26 2.59
C VAL A 251 -20.27 28.19 3.92
N ALA A 252 -19.09 27.58 3.91
CA ALA A 252 -18.24 27.48 5.09
C ALA A 252 -17.80 28.86 5.60
N GLY A 253 -17.46 29.78 4.68
CA GLY A 253 -17.15 31.17 5.04
C GLY A 253 -18.30 31.93 5.69
N ILE A 254 -19.56 31.58 5.37
CA ILE A 254 -20.75 32.15 6.04
C ILE A 254 -20.93 31.52 7.42
N ILE A 255 -20.81 30.19 7.54
CA ILE A 255 -20.95 29.47 8.82
C ILE A 255 -19.95 29.98 9.84
N GLU A 256 -18.69 30.21 9.43
CA GLU A 256 -17.62 30.69 10.31
C GLU A 256 -17.89 32.09 10.88
N ARG A 257 -18.66 32.93 10.18
CA ARG A 257 -19.01 34.29 10.61
C ARG A 257 -20.24 34.36 11.52
N HIS A 258 -21.05 33.30 11.59
CA HIS A 258 -22.33 33.31 12.30
C HIS A 258 -22.45 32.16 13.31
N LEU A 259 -22.32 32.48 14.60
CA LEU A 259 -22.40 31.52 15.71
C LEU A 259 -23.67 30.66 15.69
N PHE A 260 -24.80 31.22 15.28
CA PHE A 260 -26.06 30.48 15.17
C PHE A 260 -25.98 29.38 14.10
N LEU A 261 -25.49 29.72 12.90
CA LEU A 261 -25.30 28.76 11.81
C LEU A 261 -24.26 27.70 12.17
N GLN A 262 -23.21 28.08 12.90
CA GLN A 262 -22.22 27.15 13.43
C GLN A 262 -22.87 26.12 14.35
N LYS A 263 -23.74 26.54 15.29
CA LYS A 263 -24.49 25.63 16.17
C LYS A 263 -25.45 24.72 15.40
N CYS A 264 -26.20 25.25 14.45
CA CYS A 264 -27.10 24.47 13.60
C CYS A 264 -26.32 23.41 12.80
N SER A 265 -25.21 23.81 12.18
CA SER A 265 -24.31 22.92 11.45
C SER A 265 -23.72 21.85 12.37
N ASN A 266 -23.32 22.21 13.60
CA ASN A 266 -22.78 21.27 14.57
C ASN A 266 -23.81 20.19 14.95
N CYS A 267 -25.06 20.59 15.22
CA CYS A 267 -26.15 19.66 15.49
C CYS A 267 -26.41 18.71 14.31
N LEU A 268 -26.45 19.23 13.08
CA LEU A 268 -26.64 18.44 11.87
C LEU A 268 -25.51 17.45 11.66
N LEU A 269 -24.25 17.91 11.73
CA LEU A 269 -23.08 17.06 11.52
C LEU A 269 -22.96 15.98 12.59
N ASN A 270 -23.26 16.28 13.85
CA ASN A 270 -23.26 15.27 14.92
C ASN A 270 -24.33 14.20 14.68
N SER A 271 -25.52 14.58 14.21
CA SER A 271 -26.56 13.62 13.83
C SER A 271 -26.09 12.73 12.66
N VAL A 272 -25.47 13.32 11.63
CA VAL A 272 -24.88 12.58 10.52
C VAL A 272 -23.80 11.60 11.00
N ILE A 273 -22.88 12.04 11.86
CA ILE A 273 -21.83 11.18 12.42
C ILE A 273 -22.44 10.01 13.20
N LYS A 274 -23.48 10.25 14.02
CA LYS A 274 -24.18 9.19 14.75
C LYS A 274 -24.82 8.18 13.80
N CYS A 275 -25.47 8.65 12.72
CA CYS A 275 -26.04 7.77 11.70
C CYS A 275 -24.96 6.93 11.00
N ILE A 276 -23.83 7.54 10.61
CA ILE A 276 -22.73 6.83 9.96
C ILE A 276 -22.15 5.77 10.91
N ARG A 277 -21.92 6.11 12.18
CA ARG A 277 -21.47 5.17 13.24
C ARG A 277 -22.43 4.03 13.54
N HIS A 278 -23.67 4.11 13.07
CA HIS A 278 -24.64 3.03 13.24
C HIS A 278 -24.67 2.08 12.02
N ILE A 279 -24.30 2.60 10.86
CA ILE A 279 -24.20 1.84 9.60
C ILE A 279 -22.85 1.08 9.51
N TYR A 280 -21.85 1.52 10.29
CA TYR A 280 -20.48 1.02 10.33
C TYR A 280 -20.04 0.83 11.79
#